data_AF-A0A547Q842-F1
#
_entry.id   AF-A0A547Q842-F1
#
_cell.length_a   1.000
_cell.length_b   1.000
_cell.length_c   1.000
_cell.angle_alpha   90.00
_cell.angle_beta   90.00
_cell.angle_gamma   90.00
#
_symmetry.space_group_name_H-M   'P 1'
#
loop_
_entity.id
_entity.type
_entity.pdbx_description
1 polymer ?
#
loop_
_entity_poly.entity_id
_entity_poly.type
_entity_poly.pdbx_seq_one_letter_code
_entity_poly.pdbx_strand_id
1 'polypeptide(L)'
;MDNAVNDDIELLEHHLKVAHTAFEQGFKALEKASSELAKIRSAIRQVNIGSLPPCSVPVTEHRRQHKSGRPSKINNDPELQAFILARIDRMTFVELASAVADHFPPSRRVGKSAIHAWYRRQARD
;
A
#
# COMPACT_ATOMS: atom_id res chain seq x y z
N MET A 1 40.46 44.27 38.64
CA MET A 1 39.66 43.04 38.75
C MET A 1 38.19 43.30 38.45
N ASP A 2 37.68 44.51 38.70
CA ASP A 2 36.25 44.83 38.56
C ASP A 2 35.71 44.93 37.11
N ASN A 3 36.52 45.36 36.13
CA ASN A 3 36.06 45.43 34.73
C ASN A 3 35.79 44.06 34.09
N ALA A 4 36.58 43.05 34.43
CA ALA A 4 36.39 41.70 33.86
C ALA A 4 35.09 41.04 34.34
N VAL A 5 34.69 41.31 35.59
CA VAL A 5 33.43 40.82 36.15
C VAL A 5 32.23 41.53 35.51
N ASN A 6 32.35 42.82 35.19
CA ASN A 6 31.28 43.56 34.53
C ASN A 6 31.09 43.11 33.07
N ASP A 7 32.18 42.85 32.34
CA ASP A 7 32.14 42.33 30.97
C ASP A 7 31.49 40.93 30.92
N ASP A 8 31.78 40.07 31.90
CA ASP A 8 31.18 38.73 32.02
C ASP A 8 29.66 38.79 32.32
N ILE A 9 29.22 39.76 33.15
CA ILE A 9 27.79 39.97 33.44
C ILE A 9 27.06 40.45 32.19
N GLU A 10 27.62 41.42 31.46
CA GLU A 10 27.02 41.93 30.21
C GLU A 10 26.91 40.82 29.15
N LEU A 11 27.93 39.96 29.06
CA LEU A 11 27.90 38.80 28.17
C LEU A 11 26.80 37.79 28.55
N LEU A 12 26.63 37.51 29.85
CA LEU A 12 25.58 36.63 30.35
C LEU A 12 24.17 37.20 30.11
N GLU A 13 23.97 38.51 30.31
CA GLU A 13 22.70 39.17 30.00
C GLU A 13 22.38 39.14 28.50
N HIS A 14 23.39 39.34 27.65
CA HIS A 14 23.24 39.21 26.22
C HIS A 14 22.81 37.78 25.84
N HIS A 15 23.47 36.75 26.38
CA HIS A 15 23.11 35.35 26.12
C HIS A 15 21.70 35.01 26.61
N LEU A 16 21.28 35.54 27.78
CA LEU A 16 19.92 35.36 28.28
C LEU A 16 18.88 36.00 27.35
N LYS A 17 19.14 37.21 26.84
CA LYS A 17 18.27 37.88 25.86
C LYS A 17 18.17 37.08 24.56
N VAL A 18 19.29 36.62 24.01
CA VAL A 18 19.32 35.80 22.80
C VAL A 18 18.54 34.51 22.98
N ALA A 19 18.75 33.80 24.10
CA ALA A 19 18.02 32.58 24.42
C ALA A 19 16.52 32.84 24.53
N HIS A 20 16.11 33.92 25.20
CA HIS A 20 14.70 34.30 25.34
C HIS A 20 14.05 34.54 23.97
N THR A 21 14.69 35.32 23.09
CA THR A 21 14.18 35.56 21.75
C THR A 21 14.10 34.28 20.92
N ALA A 22 15.09 33.38 21.04
CA ALA A 22 15.06 32.08 20.36
C ALA A 22 13.88 31.21 20.83
N PHE A 23 13.57 31.21 22.13
CA PHE A 23 12.41 30.50 22.66
C PHE A 23 11.09 31.07 22.16
N GLU A 24 10.94 32.40 22.13
CA GLU A 24 9.73 33.04 21.60
C GLU A 24 9.51 32.70 20.12
N GLN A 25 10.58 32.70 19.32
CA GLN A 25 10.51 32.32 17.92
C GLN A 25 10.14 30.84 17.76
N GLY A 26 10.71 29.96 18.58
CA GLY A 26 10.36 28.54 18.62
C GLY A 26 8.88 28.31 18.97
N PHE A 27 8.37 29.04 19.97
CA PHE A 27 6.97 28.97 20.37
C PHE A 27 6.03 29.40 19.24
N LYS A 28 6.33 30.52 18.57
CA LYS A 28 5.56 31.00 17.40
C LYS A 28 5.57 29.98 16.26
N ALA A 29 6.71 29.31 16.02
CA ALA A 29 6.81 28.27 15.00
C ALA A 29 5.94 27.05 15.34
N LEU A 30 5.92 26.62 16.60
CA LEU A 30 5.07 25.51 17.07
C LEU A 30 3.59 25.84 16.97
N GLU A 31 3.19 27.06 17.34
CA GLU A 31 1.81 27.53 17.21
C GLU A 31 1.36 27.51 15.75
N LYS A 32 2.21 28.01 14.85
CA LYS A 32 1.95 27.95 13.40
C LYS A 32 1.82 26.52 12.90
N ALA A 33 2.72 25.61 13.29
CA ALA A 33 2.65 24.21 12.90
C ALA A 33 1.36 23.54 13.39
N SER A 34 0.95 23.82 14.63
CA SER A 34 -0.32 23.34 15.19
C SER A 34 -1.53 23.83 14.40
N SER A 35 -1.53 25.12 14.03
CA SER A 35 -2.58 25.72 13.19
C SER A 35 -2.67 25.06 11.81
N GLU A 36 -1.52 24.80 11.16
CA GLU A 36 -1.49 24.11 9.87
C GLU A 36 -2.00 22.67 9.95
N LEU A 37 -1.66 21.93 11.00
CA LEU A 37 -2.20 20.59 11.23
C LEU A 37 -3.72 20.61 11.42
N ALA A 38 -4.26 21.62 12.11
CA ALA A 38 -5.71 21.78 12.25
C ALA A 38 -6.39 22.02 10.90
N LYS A 39 -5.77 22.81 10.01
CA LYS A 39 -6.26 23.04 8.63
C LYS A 39 -6.21 21.77 7.78
N ILE A 40 -5.11 21.01 7.84
CA ILE A 40 -5.00 19.74 7.11
C ILE A 40 -6.06 18.76 7.59
N ARG A 41 -6.27 18.67 8.92
CA ARG A 41 -7.31 17.81 9.50
C ARG A 41 -8.71 18.20 9.06
N SER A 42 -9.03 19.50 8.99
CA SER A 42 -10.33 19.96 8.49
C SER A 42 -10.48 19.68 7.00
N ALA A 43 -9.43 19.89 6.20
CA ALA A 43 -9.43 19.56 4.77
C ALA A 43 -9.66 18.05 4.52
N ILE A 44 -8.98 17.17 5.25
CA ILE A 44 -9.18 15.71 5.18
C ILE A 44 -10.63 15.33 5.51
N ARG A 45 -11.22 15.95 6.54
CA ARG A 45 -12.64 15.72 6.89
C ARG A 45 -13.61 16.24 5.83
N GLN A 46 -13.23 17.31 5.13
CA GLN A 46 -14.01 17.88 4.05
C GLN A 46 -13.84 17.14 2.71
N VAL A 47 -12.88 16.21 2.60
CA VAL A 47 -12.86 15.21 1.52
C VAL A 47 -14.07 14.31 1.70
N ASN A 48 -15.19 14.79 1.19
CA ASN A 48 -16.47 14.12 1.24
C ASN A 48 -16.43 12.94 0.26
N ILE A 49 -16.26 11.72 0.76
CA ILE A 49 -16.35 10.50 -0.06
C ILE A 49 -17.72 10.44 -0.77
N GLY A 50 -18.75 11.10 -0.22
CA GLY A 50 -20.07 11.26 -0.83
C GLY A 50 -20.15 12.27 -1.99
N SER A 51 -19.11 13.06 -2.28
CA SER A 51 -19.03 13.86 -3.51
C SER A 51 -18.43 13.09 -4.70
N LEU A 52 -17.95 11.87 -4.46
CA LEU A 52 -17.60 10.96 -5.55
C LEU A 52 -18.88 10.66 -6.34
N PRO A 53 -18.81 10.70 -7.69
CA PRO A 53 -19.97 10.39 -8.50
C PRO A 53 -20.49 8.99 -8.12
N PRO A 54 -21.81 8.83 -7.89
CA PRO A 54 -22.37 7.55 -7.55
C PRO A 54 -22.09 6.57 -8.70
N CYS A 55 -21.42 5.47 -8.40
CA CYS A 55 -21.18 4.39 -9.35
C CYS A 55 -22.50 3.62 -9.54
N SER A 56 -23.31 4.05 -10.52
CA SER A 56 -24.66 3.55 -10.77
C SER A 56 -24.72 2.25 -11.57
N VAL A 57 -23.58 1.73 -12.03
CA VAL A 57 -23.53 0.46 -12.76
C VAL A 57 -23.77 -0.72 -11.80
N PRO A 58 -24.77 -1.59 -12.07
CA PRO A 58 -24.97 -2.80 -11.30
C PRO A 58 -23.69 -3.64 -11.34
N VAL A 59 -23.21 -4.06 -10.16
CA VAL A 59 -21.97 -4.84 -9.99
C VAL A 59 -21.96 -6.09 -10.88
N THR A 60 -23.12 -6.63 -11.23
CA THR A 60 -23.31 -7.90 -11.92
C THR A 60 -23.06 -7.83 -13.43
N GLU A 61 -23.53 -6.79 -14.12
CA GLU A 61 -23.42 -6.72 -15.59
C GLU A 61 -22.04 -6.22 -16.04
N HIS A 62 -21.51 -5.20 -15.37
CA HIS A 62 -20.14 -4.73 -15.61
C HIS A 62 -19.12 -5.86 -15.34
N ARG A 63 -19.29 -6.65 -14.27
CA ARG A 63 -18.43 -7.83 -14.03
C ARG A 63 -18.58 -8.93 -15.09
N ARG A 64 -19.75 -9.09 -15.72
CA ARG A 64 -19.94 -10.03 -16.82
C ARG A 64 -19.21 -9.58 -18.09
N GLN A 65 -19.20 -8.29 -18.39
CA GLN A 65 -18.43 -7.74 -19.53
C GLN A 65 -16.91 -7.95 -19.39
N HIS A 66 -16.38 -7.92 -18.15
CA HIS A 66 -14.97 -8.25 -17.88
C HIS A 66 -14.66 -9.74 -17.88
N LYS A 67 -15.67 -10.64 -17.87
CA LYS A 67 -15.42 -12.06 -18.08
C LYS A 67 -15.13 -12.27 -19.56
N SER A 68 -13.88 -12.59 -19.89
CA SER A 68 -13.44 -12.96 -21.24
C SER A 68 -14.27 -14.10 -21.90
N GLY A 69 -15.12 -14.82 -21.16
CA GLY A 69 -15.92 -15.94 -21.65
C GLY A 69 -15.11 -17.18 -22.01
N ARG A 70 -13.78 -17.06 -22.15
CA ARG A 70 -12.88 -18.14 -22.51
C ARG A 70 -12.49 -18.96 -21.27
N PRO A 71 -12.62 -20.30 -21.29
CA PRO A 71 -12.11 -21.15 -20.21
C PRO A 71 -10.60 -20.91 -20.01
N SER A 72 -10.13 -21.01 -18.76
CA SER A 72 -8.71 -20.85 -18.45
C SER A 72 -7.88 -21.91 -19.18
N LYS A 73 -6.58 -21.66 -19.38
CA LYS A 73 -5.67 -22.63 -20.00
C LYS A 73 -5.74 -24.01 -19.31
N ILE A 74 -5.80 -24.02 -17.98
CA ILE A 74 -5.90 -25.25 -17.18
C ILE A 74 -7.20 -26.02 -17.46
N ASN A 75 -8.33 -25.33 -17.64
CA ASN A 75 -9.61 -26.00 -17.96
C ASN A 75 -9.66 -26.61 -19.37
N ASN A 76 -8.86 -26.09 -20.30
CA ASN A 76 -8.80 -26.62 -21.68
C ASN A 76 -7.76 -27.73 -21.86
N ASP A 77 -7.02 -28.07 -20.80
CA ASP A 77 -5.90 -29.00 -20.87
C ASP A 77 -6.05 -30.06 -19.77
N PRO A 78 -6.72 -31.20 -20.08
CA PRO A 78 -6.98 -32.25 -19.10
C PRO A 78 -5.72 -32.84 -18.47
N GLU A 79 -4.63 -32.93 -19.25
CA GLU A 79 -3.36 -33.48 -18.78
C GLU A 79 -2.67 -32.50 -17.83
N LEU A 80 -2.68 -31.20 -18.14
CA LEU A 80 -2.20 -30.16 -17.22
C LEU A 80 -3.02 -30.14 -15.92
N GLN A 81 -4.35 -30.26 -16.04
CA GLN A 81 -5.24 -30.34 -14.88
C GLN A 81 -4.89 -31.54 -14.00
N ALA A 82 -4.77 -32.74 -14.58
CA ALA A 82 -4.41 -33.96 -13.85
C ALA A 82 -3.04 -33.83 -13.17
N PHE A 83 -2.06 -33.24 -13.87
CA PHE A 83 -0.72 -33.00 -13.32
C PHE A 83 -0.74 -32.11 -12.08
N ILE A 84 -1.51 -31.01 -12.13
CA ILE A 84 -1.67 -30.07 -11.02
C ILE A 84 -2.40 -30.74 -9.86
N LEU A 85 -3.55 -31.38 -10.11
CA LEU A 85 -4.35 -32.03 -9.05
C LEU A 85 -3.57 -33.13 -8.32
N ALA A 86 -2.75 -33.90 -9.02
CA ALA A 86 -1.93 -34.95 -8.41
C ALA A 86 -0.87 -34.43 -7.42
N ARG A 87 -0.56 -33.13 -7.44
CA ARG A 87 0.55 -32.51 -6.70
C ARG A 87 0.13 -31.36 -5.79
N ILE A 88 -1.10 -30.87 -5.92
CA ILE A 88 -1.56 -29.66 -5.22
C ILE A 88 -1.56 -29.77 -3.70
N ASP A 89 -1.74 -30.98 -3.17
CA ASP A 89 -1.75 -31.21 -1.72
C ASP A 89 -0.33 -31.33 -1.12
N ARG A 90 0.70 -31.46 -1.96
CA ARG A 90 2.09 -31.73 -1.52
C ARG A 90 3.09 -30.68 -1.97
N MET A 91 2.67 -29.73 -2.80
CA MET A 91 3.52 -28.68 -3.36
C MET A 91 2.84 -27.32 -3.22
N THR A 92 3.64 -26.30 -2.96
CA THR A 92 3.19 -24.91 -3.02
C THR A 92 2.87 -24.51 -4.47
N PHE A 93 2.07 -23.46 -4.66
CA PHE A 93 1.76 -22.94 -6.01
C PHE A 93 3.00 -22.48 -6.80
N VAL A 94 4.06 -22.09 -6.10
CA VAL A 94 5.33 -21.70 -6.74
C VAL A 94 6.03 -22.94 -7.28
N GLU A 95 6.19 -23.96 -6.45
CA GLU A 95 6.80 -25.24 -6.84
C GLU A 95 6.02 -25.92 -7.96
N LEU A 96 4.69 -25.88 -7.91
CA LEU A 96 3.84 -26.34 -8.99
C LEU A 96 4.08 -25.60 -10.30
N ALA A 97 4.24 -24.28 -10.28
CA ALA A 97 4.51 -23.51 -11.49
C ALA A 97 5.87 -23.90 -12.10
N SER A 98 6.88 -24.13 -11.27
CA SER A 98 8.18 -24.64 -11.71
C SER A 98 8.06 -26.05 -12.29
N ALA A 99 7.40 -26.98 -11.58
CA ALA A 99 7.19 -28.34 -12.05
C ALA A 99 6.40 -28.39 -13.37
N VAL A 100 5.43 -27.49 -13.56
CA VAL A 100 4.72 -27.32 -14.84
C VAL A 100 5.66 -26.79 -15.91
N ALA A 101 6.55 -25.85 -15.60
CA ALA A 101 7.52 -25.33 -16.57
C ALA A 101 8.51 -26.40 -17.03
N ASP A 102 8.91 -27.30 -16.13
CA ASP A 102 9.84 -28.40 -16.41
C ASP A 102 9.17 -29.52 -17.23
N HIS A 103 7.89 -29.82 -16.95
CA HIS A 103 7.19 -30.95 -17.58
C HIS A 103 6.47 -30.59 -18.88
N PHE A 104 6.04 -29.33 -19.06
CA PHE A 104 5.22 -28.91 -20.20
C PHE A 104 5.96 -27.93 -21.13
N PRO A 105 5.69 -27.99 -22.45
CA PRO A 105 6.26 -27.05 -23.40
C PRO A 105 5.78 -25.61 -23.10
N PRO A 106 6.53 -24.57 -23.50
CA PRO A 106 6.24 -23.17 -23.18
C PRO A 106 4.79 -22.73 -23.45
N SER A 107 4.16 -23.24 -24.51
CA SER A 107 2.77 -22.95 -24.86
C SER A 107 1.76 -23.40 -23.80
N ARG A 108 2.04 -24.48 -23.07
CA ARG A 108 1.17 -25.08 -22.05
C ARG A 108 1.49 -24.62 -20.62
N ARG A 109 2.59 -23.90 -20.42
CA ARG A 109 2.99 -23.40 -19.08
C ARG A 109 1.96 -22.44 -18.50
N VAL A 110 1.85 -22.48 -17.17
CA VAL A 110 1.03 -21.58 -16.35
C VAL A 110 1.82 -21.13 -15.13
N GLY A 111 1.65 -19.86 -14.73
CA GLY A 111 2.30 -19.31 -13.53
C GLY A 111 1.48 -19.53 -12.26
N LYS A 112 2.09 -19.32 -11.08
CA LYS A 112 1.47 -19.58 -9.78
C LYS A 112 0.09 -18.94 -9.60
N SER A 113 -0.07 -17.71 -10.08
CA SER A 113 -1.31 -16.94 -9.91
C SER A 113 -2.48 -17.56 -10.69
N ALA A 114 -2.19 -18.14 -11.86
CA ALA A 114 -3.19 -18.85 -12.66
C ALA A 114 -3.62 -20.15 -11.96
N ILE A 115 -2.66 -20.89 -11.38
CA ILE A 115 -2.93 -22.12 -10.62
C ILE A 115 -3.77 -21.81 -9.37
N HIS A 116 -3.38 -20.82 -8.58
CA HIS A 116 -4.11 -20.41 -7.37
C HIS A 116 -5.53 -19.91 -7.69
N ALA A 117 -5.69 -19.07 -8.72
CA ALA A 117 -7.00 -18.55 -9.10
C ALA A 117 -7.94 -19.65 -9.63
N TRP A 118 -7.39 -20.63 -10.34
CA TRP A 118 -8.12 -21.80 -10.82
C TRP A 118 -8.54 -22.71 -9.67
N TYR A 119 -7.64 -23.04 -8.74
CA TYR A 119 -7.93 -23.89 -7.59
C TYR A 119 -8.99 -23.27 -6.68
N ARG A 120 -8.90 -21.97 -6.37
CA ARG A 120 -9.93 -21.27 -5.59
C ARG A 120 -11.30 -21.23 -6.26
N ARG A 121 -11.36 -21.34 -7.59
CA ARG A 121 -12.63 -21.39 -8.32
C ARG A 121 -13.26 -22.78 -8.21
N GLN A 122 -12.46 -23.84 -8.30
CA GLN A 122 -12.95 -25.20 -8.13
C GLN A 122 -13.43 -25.49 -6.70
N ALA A 123 -12.80 -24.93 -5.67
CA ALA A 123 -13.24 -25.12 -4.29
C ALA A 123 -14.56 -24.41 -3.91
N ARG A 124 -15.16 -23.65 -4.84
CA ARG A 124 -16.43 -22.93 -4.65
C ARG A 124 -17.61 -23.61 -5.33
N ASP A 125 -17.33 -24.62 -6.16
CA ASP A 125 -18.33 -25.47 -6.81
C ASP A 125 -18.51 -26.75 -5.97
#